data_AF-A0AA51M948-F1
#
_entry.id   AF-A0AA51M948-F1
#
_cell.length_a   1.000
_cell.length_b   1.000
_cell.length_c   1.000
_cell.angle_alpha   90.00
_cell.angle_beta   90.00
_cell.angle_gamma   90.00
#
_symmetry.space_group_name_H-M   'P 1'
#
loop_
_entity.id
_entity.type
_entity.pdbx_description
1 polymer ?
#
loop_
_entity_poly.entity_id
_entity_poly.type
_entity_poly.pdbx_seq_one_letter_code
_entity_poly.pdbx_strand_id
1 'polypeptide(L)'
;MPLRVPPAPAPALRSVLTALSSPTAVREARTPALLRAQGPVAPELPLPVHVLDRVTADGATATRLAGWRFLIRSGERAVAAADTMLTPDGWAFSHFFEGPYVTSTERALRQAESVPQPYQPRLLSVPELYMLTLWLHGDCAADAATGHPAATDLLIPLAPAPPGIAAHRPHRVAELLPVLTHRVTPSGLLGSPA
;
A
#
# COMPACT_ATOMS: atom_id res chain seq x y z
N MET A 1 15.50 -6.71 11.66
CA MET A 1 14.59 -7.47 12.56
C MET A 1 13.33 -7.84 11.80
N PRO A 2 12.59 -8.90 12.16
CA PRO A 2 11.42 -9.29 11.36
C PRO A 2 10.33 -8.23 11.42
N LEU A 3 9.72 -7.94 10.27
CA LEU A 3 8.51 -7.11 10.18
C LEU A 3 7.35 -7.79 10.92
N ARG A 4 6.51 -6.99 11.57
CA ARG A 4 5.27 -7.45 12.22
C ARG A 4 4.12 -7.29 11.26
N VAL A 5 4.04 -8.17 10.26
CA VAL A 5 2.95 -8.16 9.27
C VAL A 5 1.62 -8.38 9.99
N PRO A 6 0.67 -7.45 9.89
CA PRO A 6 -0.61 -7.58 10.57
C PRO A 6 -1.47 -8.66 9.88
N PRO A 7 -2.30 -9.41 10.63
CA PRO A 7 -3.25 -10.33 10.01
C PRO A 7 -4.31 -9.55 9.23
N ALA A 8 -4.60 -9.97 7.99
CA ALA A 8 -5.73 -9.44 7.25
C ALA A 8 -7.07 -9.92 7.85
N PRO A 9 -8.16 -9.17 7.68
CA PRO A 9 -9.51 -9.64 7.97
C PRO A 9 -9.78 -10.97 7.23
N ALA A 10 -10.23 -11.99 7.96
CA ALA A 10 -10.50 -13.31 7.37
C ALA A 10 -11.44 -13.27 6.15
N PRO A 11 -12.49 -12.43 6.09
CA PRO A 11 -13.32 -12.28 4.89
C PRO A 11 -12.56 -11.71 3.68
N ALA A 12 -11.58 -10.82 3.89
CA ALA A 12 -10.75 -10.27 2.82
C ALA A 12 -9.81 -11.33 2.22
N LEU A 13 -9.15 -12.14 3.05
CA LEU A 13 -8.33 -13.24 2.57
C LEU A 13 -9.17 -14.28 1.80
N ARG A 14 -10.35 -14.63 2.33
CA ARG A 14 -11.27 -15.57 1.66
C ARG A 14 -11.70 -15.08 0.29
N SER A 15 -12.03 -13.80 0.12
CA SER A 15 -12.44 -13.27 -1.19
C SER A 15 -11.31 -13.34 -2.22
N VAL A 16 -10.05 -13.12 -1.83
CA VAL A 16 -8.89 -13.30 -2.70
C VAL A 16 -8.69 -14.77 -3.09
N LEU A 17 -8.79 -15.69 -2.14
CA LEU A 17 -8.69 -17.13 -2.42
C LEU A 17 -9.80 -17.59 -3.38
N THR A 18 -11.03 -17.12 -3.18
CA THR A 18 -12.14 -17.37 -4.11
C THR A 18 -11.84 -16.82 -5.50
N ALA A 19 -11.33 -15.59 -5.61
CA ALA A 19 -10.95 -15.01 -6.90
C ALA A 19 -9.82 -15.79 -7.60
N LEU A 20 -8.80 -16.25 -6.86
CA LEU A 20 -7.72 -17.08 -7.42
C LEU A 20 -8.23 -18.44 -7.93
N SER A 21 -9.26 -18.99 -7.29
CA SER A 21 -9.91 -20.23 -7.73
C SER A 21 -10.86 -20.06 -8.92
N SER A 22 -11.17 -18.82 -9.32
CA SER A 22 -12.07 -18.50 -10.43
C SER A 22 -11.29 -18.25 -11.73
N PRO A 23 -11.38 -19.13 -12.74
CA PRO A 23 -10.69 -18.92 -14.02
C PRO A 23 -11.13 -17.63 -14.72
N THR A 24 -12.38 -17.21 -14.53
CA THR A 24 -12.91 -15.96 -15.09
C THR A 24 -12.21 -14.76 -14.48
N ALA A 25 -12.12 -14.68 -13.15
CA ALA A 25 -11.49 -13.55 -12.46
C ALA A 25 -10.01 -13.41 -12.83
N VAL A 26 -9.29 -14.54 -12.98
CA VAL A 26 -7.87 -14.54 -13.36
C VAL A 26 -7.67 -14.15 -14.84
N ARG A 27 -8.60 -14.51 -15.74
CA ARG A 27 -8.52 -14.15 -17.17
C ARG A 27 -8.94 -12.72 -17.46
N GLU A 28 -9.93 -12.21 -16.73
CA GLU A 28 -10.38 -10.82 -16.83
C GLU A 28 -9.34 -9.87 -16.25
N ALA A 29 -8.59 -10.31 -15.24
CA ALA A 29 -7.43 -9.60 -14.77
C ALA A 29 -6.41 -9.46 -15.91
N ARG A 30 -6.04 -8.22 -16.23
CA ARG A 30 -4.97 -7.89 -17.17
C ARG A 30 -3.60 -8.18 -16.53
N THR A 31 -3.40 -9.41 -16.05
CA THR A 31 -2.22 -9.88 -15.33
C THR A 31 -1.58 -11.10 -16.02
N PRO A 32 -0.95 -10.92 -17.19
CA PRO A 32 -0.19 -11.97 -17.89
C PRO A 32 0.74 -12.81 -17.02
N ALA A 33 1.43 -12.23 -16.04
CA ALA A 33 2.35 -12.97 -15.17
C ALA A 33 1.62 -13.98 -14.28
N LEU A 34 0.47 -13.58 -13.73
CA LEU A 34 -0.40 -14.49 -12.97
C LEU A 34 -0.98 -15.60 -13.84
N LEU A 35 -1.42 -15.25 -15.07
CA LEU A 35 -1.96 -16.22 -16.01
C LEU A 35 -0.93 -17.27 -16.47
N ARG A 36 0.34 -16.88 -16.57
CA ARG A 36 1.45 -17.74 -17.00
C ARG A 36 2.17 -18.41 -15.83
N ALA A 37 1.80 -18.11 -14.59
CA ALA A 37 2.41 -18.68 -13.41
C ALA A 37 2.29 -20.21 -13.46
N GLN A 38 3.42 -20.89 -13.25
CA GLN A 38 3.46 -22.35 -13.21
C GLN A 38 3.47 -22.80 -11.75
N GLY A 39 2.59 -23.74 -11.40
CA GLY A 39 2.48 -24.26 -10.04
C GLY A 39 1.50 -23.48 -9.15
N PRO A 40 1.43 -23.83 -7.85
CA PRO A 40 0.48 -23.22 -6.93
C PRO A 40 0.78 -21.72 -6.75
N VAL A 41 -0.29 -20.93 -6.68
CA VAL A 41 -0.23 -19.52 -6.31
C VAL A 41 -0.88 -19.29 -4.96
N ALA A 42 -0.29 -18.43 -4.14
CA ALA A 42 -0.79 -18.12 -2.80
C ALA A 42 -0.76 -16.62 -2.52
N PRO A 43 -1.79 -16.08 -1.84
CA PRO A 43 -1.75 -14.74 -1.30
C PRO A 43 -0.87 -14.69 -0.04
N GLU A 44 0.15 -13.84 -0.06
CA GLU A 44 1.08 -13.61 1.04
C GLU A 44 1.19 -12.13 1.40
N LEU A 45 1.81 -11.85 2.55
CA LEU A 45 2.19 -10.50 2.99
C LEU A 45 1.01 -9.52 2.88
N PRO A 46 -0.09 -9.74 3.64
CA PRO A 46 -1.20 -8.81 3.67
C PRO A 46 -0.74 -7.43 4.16
N LEU A 47 -0.99 -6.40 3.36
CA LEU A 47 -0.64 -5.02 3.66
C LEU A 47 -1.93 -4.18 3.68
N PRO A 48 -2.25 -3.50 4.79
CA PRO A 48 -3.33 -2.53 4.79
C PRO A 48 -2.96 -1.34 3.90
N VAL A 49 -3.85 -0.96 2.99
CA VAL A 49 -3.67 0.15 2.07
C VAL A 49 -4.42 1.35 2.61
N HIS A 50 -3.68 2.36 3.03
CA HIS A 50 -4.20 3.64 3.45
C HIS A 50 -4.09 4.65 2.32
N VAL A 51 -5.06 5.54 2.19
CA VAL A 51 -4.98 6.72 1.34
C VAL A 51 -4.67 7.91 2.24
N LEU A 52 -3.70 8.72 1.83
CA LEU A 52 -3.49 10.05 2.41
C LEU A 52 -4.64 10.95 1.97
N ASP A 53 -5.54 11.28 2.89
CA ASP A 53 -6.59 12.27 2.64
C ASP A 53 -6.03 13.69 2.86
N ARG A 54 -6.81 14.71 2.47
CA ARG A 54 -6.43 16.11 2.69
C ARG A 54 -6.26 16.43 4.17
N VAL A 55 -5.36 17.37 4.46
CA VAL A 55 -5.09 17.91 5.80
C VAL A 55 -6.39 18.30 6.48
N THR A 56 -6.62 17.79 7.69
CA THR A 56 -7.75 18.19 8.52
C THR A 56 -7.63 19.67 8.89
N ALA A 57 -8.74 20.27 9.33
CA ALA A 57 -8.76 21.67 9.76
C ALA A 57 -7.73 21.98 10.87
N ASP A 58 -7.32 20.96 11.63
CA ASP A 58 -6.34 21.06 12.71
C ASP A 58 -4.88 20.87 12.23
N GLY A 59 -4.64 20.79 10.92
CA GLY A 59 -3.31 20.63 10.36
C GLY A 59 -2.77 19.19 10.36
N ALA A 60 -3.56 18.22 10.85
CA ALA A 60 -3.18 16.82 10.85
C ALA A 60 -3.48 16.16 9.50
N THR A 61 -2.56 15.36 8.98
CA THR A 61 -2.82 14.52 7.81
C THR A 61 -3.69 13.34 8.22
N ALA A 62 -4.93 13.30 7.72
CA ALA A 62 -5.78 12.12 7.88
C ALA A 62 -5.39 11.04 6.88
N THR A 63 -5.43 9.78 7.32
CA THR A 63 -5.37 8.64 6.43
C THR A 63 -6.60 7.78 6.65
N ARG A 64 -7.20 7.29 5.56
CA ARG A 64 -8.30 6.32 5.62
C ARG A 64 -7.86 4.98 5.05
N LEU A 65 -8.34 3.89 5.63
CA LEU A 65 -8.17 2.57 5.04
C LEU A 65 -8.98 2.49 3.74
N ALA A 66 -8.30 2.20 2.63
CA ALA A 66 -8.90 1.93 1.33
C ALA A 66 -9.17 0.43 1.14
N GLY A 67 -8.32 -0.42 1.70
CA GLY A 67 -8.35 -1.84 1.39
C GLY A 67 -7.21 -2.64 2.02
N TRP A 68 -7.13 -3.91 1.63
CA TRP A 68 -5.95 -4.75 1.88
C TRP A 68 -5.38 -5.27 0.57
N ARG A 69 -4.07 -5.20 0.46
CA ARG A 69 -3.29 -5.73 -0.65
C ARG A 69 -2.57 -7.00 -0.24
N PHE A 70 -2.65 -8.02 -1.09
CA PHE A 70 -1.92 -9.28 -0.94
C PHE A 70 -0.95 -9.41 -2.10
N LEU A 71 0.30 -9.81 -1.84
CA LEU A 71 1.22 -10.22 -2.89
C LEU A 71 0.88 -11.65 -3.30
N ILE A 72 0.63 -11.88 -4.59
CA ILE A 72 0.36 -13.22 -5.10
C ILE A 72 1.68 -13.85 -5.51
N ARG A 73 2.11 -14.88 -4.80
CA ARG A 73 3.37 -15.56 -5.06
C ARG A 73 3.19 -16.81 -5.90
N SER A 74 4.17 -17.05 -6.75
CA SER A 74 4.39 -18.31 -7.45
C SER A 74 5.87 -18.67 -7.28
N GLY A 75 6.14 -19.71 -6.51
CA GLY A 75 7.49 -20.00 -6.01
C GLY A 75 8.06 -18.82 -5.21
N GLU A 76 9.30 -18.44 -5.50
CA GLU A 76 10.03 -17.42 -4.73
C GLU A 76 9.67 -15.96 -5.06
N ARG A 77 8.78 -15.70 -6.01
CA ARG A 77 8.51 -14.34 -6.52
C ARG A 77 7.04 -13.97 -6.44
N ALA A 78 6.77 -12.72 -6.08
CA ALA A 78 5.47 -12.11 -6.32
C ALA A 78 5.24 -11.90 -7.83
N VAL A 79 4.22 -12.55 -8.39
CA VAL A 79 3.86 -12.46 -9.82
C VAL A 79 2.74 -11.45 -10.08
N ALA A 80 1.94 -11.15 -9.07
CA ALA A 80 0.86 -10.17 -9.12
C ALA A 80 0.55 -9.67 -7.69
N ALA A 81 -0.43 -8.81 -7.57
CA ALA A 81 -1.05 -8.46 -6.31
C ALA A 81 -2.58 -8.49 -6.45
N ALA A 82 -3.26 -8.69 -5.32
CA ALA A 82 -4.71 -8.66 -5.21
C ALA A 82 -5.12 -7.59 -4.21
N ASP A 83 -6.03 -6.70 -4.62
CA ASP A 83 -6.63 -5.73 -3.72
C ASP A 83 -8.02 -6.18 -3.30
N THR A 84 -8.35 -5.88 -2.05
CA THR A 84 -9.68 -6.03 -1.47
C THR A 84 -10.14 -4.68 -0.96
N MET A 85 -11.45 -4.47 -0.93
CA MET A 85 -12.06 -3.23 -0.43
C MET A 85 -13.19 -3.54 0.53
N LEU A 86 -13.46 -2.62 1.43
CA LEU A 86 -14.62 -2.69 2.32
C LEU A 86 -15.84 -2.12 1.58
N THR A 87 -16.91 -2.91 1.50
CA THR A 87 -18.23 -2.53 0.99
C THR A 87 -19.25 -2.54 2.13
N PRO A 88 -20.49 -2.03 1.93
CA PRO A 88 -21.55 -2.16 2.92
C PRO A 88 -21.84 -3.61 3.34
N ASP A 89 -21.61 -4.58 2.44
CA ASP A 89 -21.82 -6.01 2.68
C ASP A 89 -20.59 -6.71 3.29
N GLY A 90 -19.51 -5.97 3.54
CA GLY A 90 -18.26 -6.47 4.10
C GLY A 90 -17.09 -6.44 3.12
N TRP A 91 -16.07 -7.27 3.37
CA TRP A 91 -14.87 -7.29 2.53
C TRP A 91 -15.12 -8.01 1.21
N ALA A 92 -14.82 -7.34 0.11
CA ALA A 92 -14.92 -7.88 -1.24
C ALA A 92 -13.57 -7.88 -1.95
N PHE A 93 -13.38 -8.83 -2.85
CA PHE A 93 -12.30 -8.78 -3.83
C PHE A 93 -12.54 -7.58 -4.77
N SER A 94 -11.49 -6.81 -5.03
CA SER A 94 -11.56 -5.68 -5.96
C SER A 94 -11.01 -6.10 -7.32
N HIS A 95 -9.71 -6.37 -7.41
CA HIS A 95 -9.05 -6.74 -8.66
C HIS A 95 -7.68 -7.36 -8.41
N PHE A 96 -7.17 -8.08 -9.41
CA PHE A 96 -5.75 -8.39 -9.53
C PHE A 96 -5.07 -7.31 -10.38
N PHE A 97 -3.81 -7.03 -10.08
CA PHE A 97 -2.97 -6.20 -10.93
C PHE A 97 -1.52 -6.68 -10.90
N GLU A 98 -0.77 -6.27 -11.91
CA GLU A 98 0.67 -6.49 -12.03
C GLU A 98 1.36 -5.15 -12.36
N GLY A 99 2.69 -5.16 -12.37
CA GLY A 99 3.49 -4.00 -12.74
C GLY A 99 4.55 -3.62 -11.70
N PRO A 100 5.18 -2.44 -11.86
CA PRO A 100 6.36 -2.06 -11.09
C PRO A 100 6.10 -1.98 -9.59
N TYR A 101 4.87 -1.65 -9.17
CA TYR A 101 4.54 -1.59 -7.75
C TYR A 101 4.59 -2.95 -7.04
N VAL A 102 4.39 -4.07 -7.74
CA VAL A 102 4.49 -5.42 -7.13
C VAL A 102 5.94 -5.71 -6.73
N THR A 103 6.87 -5.61 -7.70
CA THR A 103 8.30 -5.86 -7.47
C THR A 103 8.93 -4.79 -6.57
N SER A 104 8.47 -3.53 -6.70
CA SER A 104 8.90 -2.44 -5.83
C SER A 104 8.47 -2.65 -4.37
N THR A 105 7.24 -3.13 -4.13
CA THR A 105 6.77 -3.47 -2.77
C THR A 105 7.63 -4.58 -2.17
N GLU A 106 7.86 -5.66 -2.92
CA GLU A 106 8.69 -6.79 -2.48
C GLU A 106 10.13 -6.34 -2.13
N ARG A 107 10.73 -5.46 -2.95
CA ARG A 107 12.04 -4.86 -2.66
C ARG A 107 12.02 -4.00 -1.40
N ALA A 108 11.00 -3.15 -1.22
CA ALA A 108 10.91 -2.29 -0.06
C ALA A 108 10.70 -3.09 1.24
N LEU A 109 9.93 -4.19 1.22
CA LEU A 109 9.77 -5.09 2.35
C LEU A 109 11.11 -5.76 2.73
N ARG A 110 11.84 -6.30 1.76
CA ARG A 110 13.20 -6.85 2.01
C ARG A 110 14.15 -5.81 2.60
N GLN A 111 14.10 -4.59 2.10
CA GLN A 111 14.89 -3.49 2.66
C GLN A 111 14.49 -3.18 4.10
N ALA A 112 13.19 -3.18 4.41
CA ALA A 112 12.68 -2.90 5.75
C ALA A 112 13.08 -3.97 6.78
N GLU A 113 13.23 -5.24 6.38
CA GLU A 113 13.72 -6.31 7.26
C GLU A 113 15.16 -6.08 7.77
N SER A 114 15.96 -5.30 7.03
CA SER A 114 17.33 -4.92 7.43
C SER A 114 17.38 -3.85 8.53
N VAL A 115 16.25 -3.19 8.82
CA VAL A 115 16.19 -2.15 9.85
C VAL A 115 16.21 -2.78 11.26
N PRO A 116 17.02 -2.25 12.20
CA PRO A 116 17.20 -2.83 13.54
C PRO A 116 16.08 -2.43 14.53
N GLN A 117 14.84 -2.31 14.05
CA GLN A 117 13.66 -2.03 14.86
C GLN A 117 12.45 -2.79 14.26
N PRO A 118 11.55 -3.36 15.07
CA PRO A 118 10.31 -3.92 14.56
C PRO A 118 9.39 -2.82 14.05
N TYR A 119 8.77 -3.06 12.89
CA TYR A 119 7.76 -2.20 12.30
C TYR A 119 6.57 -3.03 11.82
N GLN A 120 5.38 -2.44 11.88
CA GLN A 120 4.20 -2.95 11.19
C GLN A 120 4.15 -2.33 9.77
N PRO A 121 4.29 -3.13 8.70
CA PRO A 121 4.28 -2.61 7.34
C PRO A 121 2.84 -2.31 6.89
N ARG A 122 2.67 -1.15 6.27
CA ARG A 122 1.43 -0.64 5.68
C ARG A 122 1.76 -0.02 4.32
N LEU A 123 0.76 0.12 3.45
CA LEU A 123 0.90 0.92 2.24
C LEU A 123 0.21 2.26 2.44
N LEU A 124 0.87 3.34 2.01
CA LEU A 124 0.29 4.68 1.99
C LEU A 124 0.28 5.18 0.54
N SER A 125 -0.93 5.27 -0.01
CA SER A 125 -1.23 5.78 -1.34
C SER A 125 -1.43 7.30 -1.29
N VAL A 126 -0.84 8.00 -2.25
CA VAL A 126 -1.02 9.43 -2.48
C VAL A 126 -1.50 9.62 -3.93
N PRO A 127 -2.82 9.46 -4.17
CA PRO A 127 -3.38 9.40 -5.52
C PRO A 127 -3.04 10.62 -6.37
N GLU A 128 -3.04 11.82 -5.78
CA GLU A 128 -2.77 13.09 -6.45
C GLU A 128 -1.33 13.19 -6.99
N LEU A 129 -0.42 12.38 -6.46
CA LEU A 129 0.96 12.26 -6.95
C LEU A 129 1.21 10.96 -7.71
N TYR A 130 0.17 10.16 -7.95
CA TYR A 130 0.25 8.81 -8.51
C TYR A 130 1.31 7.94 -7.82
N MET A 131 1.48 8.13 -6.51
CA MET A 131 2.59 7.62 -5.72
C MET A 131 2.08 6.61 -4.69
N LEU A 132 2.86 5.55 -4.49
CA LEU A 132 2.66 4.59 -3.42
C LEU A 132 3.92 4.51 -2.56
N THR A 133 3.75 4.39 -1.25
CA THR A 133 4.86 4.25 -0.30
C THR A 133 4.64 3.07 0.63
N LEU A 134 5.72 2.38 1.01
CA LEU A 134 5.71 1.49 2.15
C LEU A 134 5.85 2.35 3.41
N TRP A 135 4.81 2.34 4.24
CA TRP A 135 4.78 2.98 5.55
C TRP A 135 5.12 1.95 6.62
N LEU A 136 6.23 2.18 7.32
CA LEU A 136 6.68 1.36 8.44
C LEU A 136 6.23 2.04 9.74
N HIS A 137 5.13 1.54 10.31
CA HIS A 137 4.57 2.08 11.54
C HIS A 137 5.27 1.49 12.77
N GLY A 138 5.78 2.35 13.65
CA GLY A 138 6.59 1.97 14.80
C GLY A 138 5.79 1.26 15.90
N ASP A 139 4.51 1.59 16.07
CA ASP A 139 3.63 0.88 16.99
C ASP A 139 3.11 -0.41 16.33
N CYS A 140 3.77 -1.52 16.66
CA CYS A 140 3.41 -2.82 16.12
C CYS A 140 2.10 -3.39 16.69
N ALA A 141 1.61 -2.87 17.80
CA ALA A 141 0.37 -3.28 18.45
C ALA A 141 -0.85 -2.45 18.00
N ALA A 142 -0.61 -1.31 17.34
CA ALA A 142 -1.66 -0.50 16.77
C ALA A 142 -2.51 -1.29 15.78
N ASP A 143 -3.82 -1.02 15.78
CA ASP A 143 -4.76 -1.56 14.81
C ASP A 143 -4.31 -1.16 13.38
N ALA A 144 -4.12 -2.17 12.54
CA ALA A 144 -3.67 -2.03 11.16
C ALA A 144 -4.70 -1.36 10.25
N ALA A 145 -5.97 -1.28 10.66
CA ALA A 145 -7.05 -0.65 9.92
C ALA A 145 -7.19 0.85 10.21
N THR A 146 -6.49 1.38 11.21
CA THR A 146 -6.65 2.75 11.68
C THR A 146 -5.30 3.41 11.97
N GLY A 147 -5.33 4.69 12.35
CA GLY A 147 -4.14 5.46 12.73
C GLY A 147 -3.67 6.42 11.64
N HIS A 148 -2.57 7.09 11.95
CA HIS A 148 -1.97 8.14 11.12
C HIS A 148 -0.44 7.97 11.15
N PRO A 149 0.29 8.36 10.09
CA PRO A 149 1.74 8.32 10.11
C PRO A 149 2.31 9.15 11.27
N ALA A 150 2.98 8.49 12.22
CA ALA A 150 3.65 9.17 13.32
C ALA A 150 4.96 9.80 12.82
N ALA A 151 5.39 10.91 13.42
CA ALA A 151 6.60 11.64 12.98
C ALA A 151 7.87 10.77 12.90
N THR A 152 7.96 9.74 13.76
CA THR A 152 9.08 8.79 13.84
C THR A 152 8.94 7.57 12.93
N ASP A 153 7.78 7.37 12.30
CA ASP A 153 7.59 6.30 11.32
C ASP A 153 8.46 6.54 10.09
N LEU A 154 8.70 5.47 9.33
CA LEU A 154 9.44 5.55 8.07
C LEU A 154 8.51 5.41 6.87
N LEU A 155 8.79 6.18 5.84
CA LEU A 155 8.19 6.07 4.51
C LEU A 155 9.28 5.67 3.52
N ILE A 156 9.04 4.61 2.76
CA ILE A 156 9.89 4.16 1.66
C ILE A 156 9.09 4.31 0.36
N PRO A 157 9.33 5.37 -0.44
CA PRO A 157 8.68 5.55 -1.73
C PRO A 157 8.90 4.36 -2.66
N LEU A 158 7.84 3.88 -3.29
CA LEU A 158 7.91 2.80 -4.28
C LEU A 158 8.20 3.37 -5.67
N ALA A 159 8.82 2.56 -6.52
CA ALA A 159 9.00 2.87 -7.93
C ALA A 159 7.72 2.50 -8.73
N PRO A 160 7.30 3.34 -9.69
CA PRO A 160 7.85 4.67 -10.00
C PRO A 160 7.50 5.71 -8.93
N ALA A 161 8.49 6.53 -8.55
CA ALA A 161 8.27 7.68 -7.67
C ALA A 161 8.18 8.97 -8.52
N PRO A 162 7.41 9.98 -8.09
CA PRO A 162 7.30 11.23 -8.81
C PRO A 162 8.63 12.02 -8.80
N PRO A 163 8.83 12.97 -9.73
CA PRO A 163 10.05 13.77 -9.81
C PRO A 163 10.43 14.43 -8.47
N GLY A 164 11.71 14.39 -8.14
CA GLY A 164 12.25 14.91 -6.88
C GLY A 164 12.03 14.02 -5.66
N ILE A 165 11.42 12.84 -5.80
CA ILE A 165 11.32 11.83 -4.73
C ILE A 165 12.10 10.58 -5.17
N ALA A 166 13.06 10.17 -4.35
CA ALA A 166 13.88 9.00 -4.64
C ALA A 166 13.15 7.71 -4.21
N ALA A 167 12.84 6.84 -5.17
CA ALA A 167 12.32 5.51 -4.87
C ALA A 167 13.31 4.70 -4.00
N HIS A 168 12.79 3.90 -3.08
CA HIS A 168 13.53 3.02 -2.16
C HIS A 168 14.48 3.72 -1.19
N ARG A 169 14.42 5.05 -1.07
CA ARG A 169 15.12 5.77 -0.01
C ARG A 169 14.20 5.88 1.21
N PRO A 170 14.57 5.36 2.39
CA PRO A 170 13.78 5.56 3.59
C PRO A 170 13.85 7.02 4.02
N HIS A 171 12.69 7.56 4.40
CA HIS A 171 12.52 8.91 4.94
C HIS A 171 11.75 8.82 6.24
N ARG A 172 12.05 9.69 7.22
CA ARG A 172 11.12 9.86 8.33
C ARG A 172 9.85 10.54 7.83
N VAL A 173 8.70 10.19 8.42
CA VAL A 173 7.44 10.87 8.14
C VAL A 173 7.58 12.38 8.31
N ALA A 174 8.24 12.83 9.38
CA ALA A 174 8.47 14.26 9.65
C ALA A 174 9.20 15.00 8.52
N GLU A 175 9.98 14.29 7.70
CA GLU A 175 10.76 14.87 6.60
C GLU A 175 10.00 14.83 5.27
N LEU A 176 9.36 13.69 4.94
CA LEU A 176 8.74 13.49 3.64
C LEU A 176 7.29 13.95 3.58
N LEU A 177 6.51 13.73 4.65
CA LEU A 177 5.07 13.98 4.63
C LEU A 177 4.73 15.46 4.36
N PRO A 178 5.42 16.45 4.96
CA PRO A 178 5.18 17.86 4.62
C PRO A 178 5.41 18.18 3.13
N VAL A 179 6.39 17.53 2.48
CA VAL A 179 6.67 17.71 1.04
C VAL A 179 5.53 17.14 0.20
N LEU A 180 5.00 15.96 0.56
CA LEU A 180 3.85 15.37 -0.11
C LEU A 180 2.62 16.26 0.03
N THR A 181 2.32 16.69 1.25
CA THR A 181 1.17 17.55 1.55
C THR A 181 1.23 18.89 0.82
N HIS A 182 2.42 19.53 0.75
CA HIS A 182 2.59 20.77 0.00
C HIS A 182 2.29 20.60 -1.50
N ARG A 183 2.64 19.45 -2.09
CA ARG A 183 2.38 19.17 -3.51
C ARG A 183 0.92 18.82 -3.82
N VAL A 184 0.18 18.32 -2.82
CA VAL A 184 -1.22 17.91 -2.95
C VAL A 184 -2.20 19.04 -2.58
N THR A 185 -1.78 20.01 -1.78
CA THR A 185 -2.62 21.15 -1.43
C THR A 185 -2.86 22.01 -2.69
N PRO A 186 -4.13 22.22 -3.12
CA PRO A 186 -4.40 23.12 -4.23
C PRO A 186 -3.83 24.50 -3.88
N SER A 187 -2.98 25.05 -4.75
CA SER A 187 -2.67 26.49 -4.65
C SER A 187 -4.00 27.21 -4.77
N GLY A 188 -4.42 27.90 -3.70
CA GLY A 188 -5.63 28.71 -3.74
C GLY A 188 -5.52 29.65 -4.93
N LEU A 189 -6.38 29.46 -5.93
CA LEU A 189 -6.49 30.39 -7.03
C LEU A 189 -6.76 31.75 -6.40
N LEU A 190 -5.81 32.68 -6.54
CA LEU A 190 -6.01 34.09 -6.21
C LEU A 190 -7.32 34.51 -6.86
N GLY A 191 -8.34 34.77 -6.04
CA GLY A 191 -9.59 35.34 -6.52
C GLY A 191 -9.25 36.67 -7.18
N SER A 192 -9.44 36.76 -8.50
CA SER A 192 -9.47 38.06 -9.17
C SER A 192 -10.66 38.84 -8.61
N PRO A 193 -10.46 40.01 -7.99
CA PRO A 193 -11.56 40.93 -7.79
C PRO A 193 -11.97 41.46 -9.17
N ALA A 194 -13.27 41.36 -9.47
CA ALA A 194 -13.92 42.12 -10.54
C ALA A 194 -14.41 43.45 -9.98
#